data_AF-D1CSV5-F1
#
_entry.id   AF-D1CSV5-F1
#
_cell.length_a   1.000
_cell.length_b   1.000
_cell.length_c   1.000
_cell.angle_alpha   90.00
_cell.angle_beta   90.00
_cell.angle_gamma   90.00
#
_symmetry.space_group_name_H-M   'P 1'
#
loop_
_entity.id
_entity.type
_entity.pdbx_description
1 polymer ?
#
loop_
_entity_poly.entity_id
_entity_poly.type
_entity_poly.pdbx_seq_one_letter_code
_entity_poly.pdbx_strand_id
1 'polypeptide(L)' 'IKGLEFEAAFFVGVDSLASLHPTLFDKYLYVGATRAATYLGLTCVGNSLPEKIKSLAADFAYNW' A
#
# COMPACT_ATOMS: atom_id res chain seq x y z
N ILE A 1 -9.97 8.03 -8.74
CA ILE A 1 -8.96 8.78 -7.94
C ILE A 1 -8.07 9.69 -8.80
N LYS A 2 -7.83 9.41 -10.09
CA LYS A 2 -7.03 10.29 -10.95
C LYS A 2 -7.53 11.75 -10.88
N GLY A 3 -6.65 12.68 -10.48
CA GLY A 3 -6.95 14.11 -10.32
C GLY A 3 -7.30 14.59 -8.90
N LEU A 4 -7.28 13.71 -7.90
CA LEU A 4 -7.52 14.06 -6.49
C LEU A 4 -6.29 13.73 -5.64
N GLU A 5 -5.99 14.57 -4.66
CA GLU A 5 -5.00 14.35 -3.59
C GLU A 5 -5.73 14.34 -2.25
N PHE A 6 -5.24 13.53 -1.31
CA PHE A 6 -5.80 13.39 0.03
C PHE A 6 -4.71 13.55 1.05
N GLU A 7 -5.06 14.09 2.22
CA GLU A 7 -4.12 14.16 3.35
C GLU A 7 -3.59 12.78 3.75
N ALA A 8 -4.46 11.77 3.70
CA ALA A 8 -4.11 10.38 3.98
C ALA A 8 -4.71 9.41 2.93
N ALA A 9 -3.97 8.35 2.60
CA ALA A 9 -4.46 7.23 1.81
C ALA A 9 -4.16 5.89 2.51
N PHE A 10 -5.13 4.97 2.46
CA PHE A 10 -5.02 3.65 3.08
C PHE A 10 -5.25 2.56 2.04
N PHE A 11 -4.30 1.64 1.91
CA PHE A 11 -4.50 0.39 1.17
C PHE A 11 -4.89 -0.71 2.15
N VAL A 12 -6.10 -1.25 1.98
CA VAL A 12 -6.61 -2.33 2.81
C VAL A 12 -6.37 -3.66 2.11
N GLY A 13 -5.73 -4.61 2.77
CA GLY A 13 -5.46 -5.95 2.23
C GLY A 13 -4.46 -5.95 1.07
N VAL A 14 -3.33 -5.27 1.25
CA VAL A 14 -2.27 -5.12 0.22
C VAL A 14 -1.67 -6.46 -0.21
N ASP A 15 -1.63 -7.44 0.69
CA ASP A 15 -1.29 -8.85 0.44
C ASP A 15 -2.28 -9.53 -0.52
N SER A 16 -3.58 -9.32 -0.32
CA SER A 16 -4.62 -9.83 -1.21
C SER A 16 -4.52 -9.19 -2.60
N LEU A 17 -4.26 -7.88 -2.68
CA LEU A 17 -4.06 -7.18 -3.94
C LEU A 17 -2.85 -7.72 -4.72
N ALA A 18 -1.74 -7.97 -4.03
CA ALA A 18 -0.54 -8.54 -4.64
C ALA A 18 -0.77 -9.95 -5.19
N SER A 19 -1.60 -10.75 -4.50
CA SER A 19 -1.95 -12.11 -4.92
C SER A 19 -2.89 -12.13 -6.12
N LEU A 20 -3.95 -11.31 -6.10
CA LEU A 20 -4.97 -11.28 -7.15
C LEU A 20 -4.48 -10.61 -8.45
N HIS A 21 -3.64 -9.58 -8.33
CA HIS A 21 -3.19 -8.77 -9.46
C HIS A 21 -1.67 -8.53 -9.44
N PRO A 22 -0.84 -9.59 -9.52
CA PRO A 22 0.61 -9.50 -9.30
C PRO A 22 1.35 -8.59 -10.30
N THR A 23 0.84 -8.47 -11.53
CA THR A 23 1.42 -7.62 -12.59
C THR A 23 0.99 -6.16 -12.48
N LEU A 24 -0.10 -5.87 -11.77
CA LEU A 24 -0.63 -4.51 -11.59
C LEU A 24 -0.36 -3.94 -10.21
N PHE A 25 0.03 -4.79 -9.25
CA PHE A 25 0.28 -4.42 -7.87
C PHE A 25 1.14 -3.16 -7.73
N ASP A 26 2.31 -3.13 -8.38
CA ASP A 26 3.24 -2.01 -8.30
C ASP A 26 2.63 -0.72 -8.84
N LYS A 27 1.84 -0.83 -9.91
CA LYS A 27 1.17 0.31 -10.53
C LYS A 27 0.06 0.87 -9.63
N TYR A 28 -0.74 -0.01 -9.03
CA TYR A 28 -1.78 0.42 -8.09
C TYR A 28 -1.19 1.04 -6.83
N LEU A 29 -0.14 0.42 -6.28
CA LEU A 29 0.56 0.95 -5.12
C LEU A 29 1.17 2.32 -5.43
N TYR A 30 1.93 2.46 -6.52
CA TYR A 30 2.51 3.75 -6.92
C TYR A 30 1.46 4.83 -7.13
N VAL A 31 0.42 4.53 -7.91
CA VAL A 31 -0.63 5.52 -8.21
C VAL A 31 -1.35 5.93 -6.93
N GLY A 32 -1.72 5.00 -6.04
CA GLY A 32 -2.44 5.38 -4.82
C GLY A 32 -1.54 5.99 -3.74
N ALA A 33 -0.29 5.55 -3.61
CA ALA A 33 0.67 6.14 -2.68
C ALA A 33 0.96 7.60 -3.00
N THR A 34 1.12 7.94 -4.29
CA THR A 34 1.30 9.34 -4.74
C THR A 34 0.03 10.19 -4.66
N ARG A 35 -1.06 9.67 -4.07
CA ARG A 35 -2.25 10.47 -3.72
C ARG A 35 -2.28 10.87 -2.24
N ALA A 36 -1.48 10.23 -1.40
CA ALA A 36 -1.30 10.66 -0.01
C ALA A 36 -0.32 11.84 0.03
N ALA A 37 -0.80 12.98 0.52
CA ALA A 37 0.02 14.16 0.74
C ALA A 37 0.88 14.05 2.02
N THR A 38 0.32 13.43 3.07
CA THR A 38 0.96 13.38 4.40
C THR A 38 1.10 11.95 4.92
N TYR A 39 0.02 11.16 4.92
CA TYR A 39 0.02 9.83 5.56
C TYR A 39 -0.33 8.71 4.59
N LEU A 40 0.50 7.68 4.54
CA LEU A 40 0.24 6.44 3.83
C LEU A 40 0.15 5.29 4.82
N GLY A 41 -1.01 4.62 4.85
CA GLY A 41 -1.22 3.41 5.64
C GLY A 41 -1.45 2.20 4.75
N LEU A 42 -0.94 1.05 5.18
CA LEU A 42 -1.14 -0.24 4.51
C LEU A 42 -1.59 -1.27 5.56
N THR A 43 -2.60 -2.07 5.24
CA THR A 43 -2.97 -3.24 6.04
C THR A 43 -2.85 -4.50 5.22
N CYS A 44 -2.49 -5.60 5.87
CA CYS A 44 -2.55 -6.94 5.28
C CYS A 44 -3.71 -7.70 5.93
N VAL A 45 -4.38 -8.57 5.16
CA VAL A 45 -5.36 -9.51 5.72
C VAL A 45 -4.63 -10.62 6.49
N GLY A 46 -3.50 -11.10 5.96
CA GLY A 46 -2.60 -12.04 6.62
C GLY A 46 -1.45 -11.35 7.39
N ASN A 47 -0.55 -12.18 7.93
CA ASN A 47 0.55 -11.74 8.80
C ASN A 47 1.84 -11.35 8.06
N SER A 48 1.80 -11.18 6.73
CA SER A 48 3.00 -10.93 5.92
C SER A 48 2.79 -9.85 4.88
N LEU A 49 3.77 -8.95 4.75
CA LEU A 49 3.84 -8.04 3.61
C LEU A 49 4.12 -8.79 2.30
N PRO A 50 3.59 -8.32 1.17
CA PRO A 50 4.02 -8.77 -0.15
C PRO A 50 5.53 -8.64 -0.34
N GLU A 51 6.16 -9.64 -0.98
CA GLU A 51 7.62 -9.66 -1.22
C GLU A 51 8.13 -8.39 -1.89
N LYS A 52 7.36 -7.80 -2.81
CA LYS A 52 7.74 -6.58 -3.54
C LYS A 52 7.90 -5.33 -2.65
N ILE A 53 7.27 -5.32 -1.47
CA ILE A 53 7.36 -4.21 -0.51
C ILE A 53 7.94 -4.63 0.83
N LYS A 54 8.47 -5.85 0.92
CA LYS A 54 9.02 -6.40 2.15
C LYS A 54 10.25 -5.62 2.63
N SER A 55 11.01 -5.01 1.71
CA SER A 55 12.11 -4.11 2.05
C SER A 55 11.67 -2.84 2.77
N LEU A 56 10.41 -2.42 2.62
CA LEU A 56 9.82 -1.26 3.28
C LEU A 56 9.29 -1.58 4.68
N ALA A 57 9.36 -2.84 5.12
CA ALA A 57 8.83 -3.29 6.41
C ALA A 57 9.37 -2.46 7.58
N ALA A 58 10.65 -2.08 7.55
CA ALA A 58 11.27 -1.27 8.59
C ALA A 58 10.80 0.19 8.63
N ASP A 59 10.23 0.69 7.53
CA ASP A 59 9.73 2.06 7.41
C ASP A 59 8.28 2.20 7.92
N PHE A 60 7.57 1.08 8.08
CA PHE A 60 6.21 1.08 8.61
C PHE A 60 6.22 1.07 10.14
N ALA A 61 5.37 1.93 10.72
CA ALA A 61 5.06 1.84 12.14
C ALA A 61 4.26 0.56 12.41
N TYR A 62 4.82 -0.35 13.21
CA TYR A 62 4.10 -1.49 13.75
C TYR A 62 3.27 -0.99 14.95
N ASN A 63 1.93 -1.06 14.84
CA ASN A 63 0.93 -0.64 15.84
C ASN A 63 0.48 0.84 15.79
N TRP A 64 -0.03 1.28 14.63
CA TRP A 64 -0.93 2.44 14.53
C TRP A 64 -2.25 2.17 15.26
#